data_AF-A0A7S3AH51-F1
#
_entry.id   AF-A0A7S3AH51-F1
#
_cell.length_a   1.000
_cell.length_b   1.000
_cell.length_c   1.000
_cell.angle_alpha   90.00
_cell.angle_beta   90.00
_cell.angle_gamma   90.00
#
_symmetry.space_group_name_H-M   'P 1'
#
loop_
_entity.id
_entity.type
_entity.pdbx_description
1 polymer ?
#
loop_
_entity_poly.entity_id
_entity_poly.type
_entity_poly.pdbx_seq_one_letter_code
_entity_poly.pdbx_strand_id
1 'polypeptide(L)'
;FSIADATETWYMEMIGKGEWGKGVVWVALRVPDGYISAHANQARITTFLPCDDESTCMAAPDAVSFAIERGYWKGSATDPAFSFSDTYDPVTFEGARFCEARVFSIFAQIAHPDDFDPNEHLQYARGYDLTKRMPLFVRPRHKLTREMMHTLMSDHYQGTWFDPSADVGAGAEHTPYRWNGLVWESGGKSYVNERVVGVQYTGWHFVARVRNTSVPSQMRALMYWGADDHSFSPKIPLHGGADAVHLSYDDGQCTGRAACRSAAGLAGNIMNFSWDAAWWVNNVVADTVYTRKERAAPVVLAARKELDAQLDQALGNAETKAAAAFKAGDMAGGKKVLREHAIAAGALATSTWRTLWQSLMTSFIDGSIKTPSSGGTEDCGCTSEHVAFSDAWKAKVVQDAGDHYHVPETRLAAQHDKPTIPKLAIKGVLPH
;
A
#
# COMPACT_ATOMS: atom_id res chain seq x y z
N PHE A 1 -2.53 9.13 -14.87
CA PHE A 1 -3.35 8.02 -15.39
C PHE A 1 -2.44 7.03 -16.10
N SER A 2 -2.69 5.74 -15.90
CA SER A 2 -2.00 4.66 -16.61
C SER A 2 -3.01 3.91 -17.46
N ILE A 3 -2.79 3.87 -18.77
CA ILE A 3 -3.68 3.21 -19.74
C ILE A 3 -2.85 2.13 -20.41
N ALA A 4 -3.31 0.88 -20.41
CA ALA A 4 -2.54 -0.22 -20.96
C ALA A 4 -3.46 -1.22 -21.67
N ASP A 5 -2.95 -1.79 -22.75
CA ASP A 5 -3.56 -2.91 -23.43
C ASP A 5 -2.55 -4.05 -23.66
N ALA A 6 -2.86 -4.95 -24.61
CA ALA A 6 -2.02 -6.11 -24.90
C ALA A 6 -0.69 -5.77 -25.61
N THR A 7 -0.52 -4.53 -26.06
CA THR A 7 0.53 -4.08 -26.98
C THR A 7 1.23 -2.80 -26.54
N GLU A 8 0.57 -1.93 -25.78
CA GLU A 8 1.13 -0.64 -25.40
C GLU A 8 0.68 -0.17 -24.02
N THR A 9 1.38 0.84 -23.50
CA THR A 9 1.07 1.51 -22.25
C THR A 9 1.31 2.99 -22.41
N TRP A 10 0.42 3.80 -21.85
CA TRP A 10 0.41 5.25 -21.93
C TRP A 10 0.36 5.85 -20.54
N TYR A 11 1.17 6.89 -20.34
CA TYR A 11 1.14 7.75 -19.17
C TYR A 11 0.45 9.06 -19.52
N MET A 12 -0.67 9.35 -18.88
CA MET A 12 -1.49 10.52 -19.17
C MET A 12 -1.70 11.38 -17.92
N GLU A 13 -1.56 12.68 -18.07
CA GLU A 13 -1.84 13.69 -17.05
C GLU A 13 -2.98 14.59 -17.54
N MET A 14 -3.85 15.02 -16.63
CA MET A 14 -4.97 15.89 -16.96
C MET A 14 -5.28 16.84 -15.81
N ILE A 15 -5.83 18.00 -16.16
CA ILE A 15 -6.44 18.93 -15.20
C ILE A 15 -7.82 19.36 -15.71
N GLY A 16 -8.73 19.66 -14.78
CA GLY A 16 -10.01 20.29 -15.10
C GLY A 16 -9.82 21.77 -15.39
N LYS A 17 -10.59 22.32 -16.35
CA LYS A 17 -10.60 23.76 -16.61
C LYS A 17 -11.26 24.58 -15.49
N GLY A 18 -11.97 23.91 -14.58
CA GLY A 18 -12.57 24.53 -13.40
C GLY A 18 -13.60 25.60 -13.75
N GLU A 19 -13.52 26.75 -13.09
CA GLU A 19 -14.43 27.88 -13.32
C GLU A 19 -14.30 28.52 -14.71
N TRP A 20 -13.19 28.26 -15.42
CA TRP A 20 -12.87 28.84 -16.72
C TRP A 20 -13.54 28.14 -17.90
N GLY A 21 -14.31 27.07 -17.63
CA GLY A 21 -15.12 26.41 -18.64
C GLY A 21 -15.31 24.92 -18.39
N LYS A 22 -16.21 24.32 -19.16
CA LYS A 22 -16.37 22.87 -19.16
C LYS A 22 -15.21 22.20 -19.88
N GLY A 23 -14.78 21.05 -19.37
CA GLY A 23 -13.78 20.19 -20.00
C GLY A 23 -12.48 20.09 -19.21
N VAL A 24 -11.51 19.46 -19.86
CA VAL A 24 -10.19 19.14 -19.31
C VAL A 24 -9.13 19.52 -20.34
N VAL A 25 -7.92 19.82 -19.88
CA VAL A 25 -6.71 19.77 -20.71
C VAL A 25 -5.85 18.60 -20.25
N TRP A 26 -5.18 17.95 -21.17
CA TRP A 26 -4.45 16.71 -20.90
C TRP A 26 -3.29 16.53 -21.87
N VAL A 27 -2.33 15.70 -21.47
CA VAL A 27 -1.22 15.22 -22.29
C VAL A 27 -0.98 13.75 -21.95
N ALA A 28 -0.68 12.95 -22.97
CA ALA A 28 -0.41 11.53 -22.86
C ALA A 28 0.83 11.18 -23.67
N LEU A 29 1.76 10.46 -23.04
CA LEU A 29 2.97 9.95 -23.67
C LEU A 29 2.98 8.43 -23.61
N ARG A 30 3.31 7.79 -24.73
CA ARG A 30 3.49 6.34 -24.77
C ARG A 30 4.72 5.98 -23.95
N VAL A 31 4.58 5.04 -23.03
CA VAL A 31 5.71 4.47 -22.30
C VAL A 31 6.50 3.60 -23.27
N PRO A 32 7.79 3.88 -23.52
CA PRO A 32 8.56 3.08 -24.46
C PRO A 32 8.70 1.62 -24.01
N ASP A 33 8.75 0.69 -24.96
CA ASP A 33 8.95 -0.73 -24.64
C ASP A 33 10.25 -0.95 -23.86
N GLY A 34 10.16 -1.69 -22.75
CA GLY A 34 11.29 -1.93 -21.86
C GLY A 34 11.55 -0.82 -20.85
N TYR A 35 10.74 0.24 -20.83
CA TYR A 35 10.80 1.30 -19.82
C TYR A 35 9.68 1.17 -18.79
N ILE A 36 9.89 1.82 -17.65
CA ILE A 36 8.90 1.99 -16.59
C ILE A 36 8.68 3.48 -16.35
N SER A 37 7.53 3.80 -15.76
CA SER A 37 7.27 5.08 -15.13
C SER A 37 6.74 4.86 -13.72
N ALA A 38 7.06 5.76 -12.81
CA ALA A 38 6.45 5.85 -11.49
C ALA A 38 5.87 7.26 -11.33
N HIS A 39 4.74 7.37 -10.65
CA HIS A 39 4.09 8.65 -10.42
C HIS A 39 3.38 8.67 -9.08
N ALA A 40 3.20 9.88 -8.58
CA ALA A 40 2.61 10.19 -7.30
C ALA A 40 1.57 11.30 -7.51
N ASN A 41 1.24 12.09 -6.48
CA ASN A 41 0.28 13.18 -6.61
C ASN A 41 0.96 14.49 -7.04
N GLN A 42 1.80 14.41 -8.08
CA GLN A 42 2.55 15.52 -8.68
C GLN A 42 2.70 15.23 -10.18
N ALA A 43 2.38 16.20 -11.03
CA ALA A 43 2.60 16.09 -12.48
C ALA A 43 4.10 16.00 -12.82
N ARG A 44 4.41 15.27 -13.88
CA ARG A 44 5.76 14.88 -14.29
C ARG A 44 6.01 15.05 -15.78
N ILE A 45 4.98 15.14 -16.63
CA ILE A 45 5.18 15.43 -18.06
C ILE A 45 5.62 16.88 -18.17
N THR A 46 6.87 17.11 -18.56
CA THR A 46 7.42 18.45 -18.78
C THR A 46 7.19 18.86 -20.23
N THR A 47 8.24 18.96 -21.04
CA THR A 47 8.16 19.31 -22.46
C THR A 47 7.72 18.13 -23.30
N PHE A 48 6.79 18.36 -24.22
CA PHE A 48 6.22 17.32 -25.10
C PHE A 48 6.00 17.79 -26.55
N LEU A 49 6.36 19.04 -26.86
CA LEU A 49 6.24 19.60 -28.21
C LEU A 49 7.54 19.43 -29.03
N PRO A 50 7.44 19.20 -30.35
CA PRO A 50 6.20 18.96 -31.10
C PRO A 50 5.59 17.59 -30.74
N CYS A 51 4.26 17.57 -30.57
CA CYS A 51 3.47 16.37 -30.30
C CYS A 51 2.75 15.97 -31.58
N ASP A 52 3.52 15.69 -32.62
CA ASP A 52 3.05 15.47 -34.00
C ASP A 52 2.98 14.00 -34.41
N ASP A 53 3.47 13.09 -33.58
CA ASP A 53 3.34 11.64 -33.74
C ASP A 53 2.37 11.04 -32.72
N GLU A 54 1.14 10.75 -33.18
CA GLU A 54 0.08 10.14 -32.36
C GLU A 54 0.45 8.75 -31.80
N SER A 55 1.47 8.09 -32.36
CA SER A 55 1.94 6.79 -31.85
C SER A 55 2.82 6.91 -30.60
N THR A 56 3.25 8.13 -30.24
CA THR A 56 4.10 8.40 -29.07
C THR A 56 3.60 9.54 -28.19
N CYS A 57 2.88 10.52 -28.74
CA CYS A 57 2.36 11.67 -28.02
C CYS A 57 0.94 12.05 -28.48
N MET A 58 0.06 12.30 -27.51
CA MET A 58 -1.25 12.90 -27.76
C MET A 58 -1.52 13.96 -26.69
N ALA A 59 -2.15 15.06 -27.06
CA ALA A 59 -2.53 16.10 -26.11
C ALA A 59 -3.86 16.74 -26.48
N ALA A 60 -4.49 17.41 -25.51
CA ALA A 60 -5.65 18.23 -25.78
C ALA A 60 -5.27 19.32 -26.82
N PRO A 61 -6.08 19.55 -27.87
CA PRO A 61 -5.77 20.54 -28.90
C PRO A 61 -5.54 21.96 -28.35
N ASP A 62 -6.12 22.26 -27.20
CA ASP A 62 -6.03 23.54 -26.51
C ASP A 62 -5.11 23.51 -25.28
N ALA A 63 -4.26 22.48 -25.13
CA ALA A 63 -3.38 22.32 -23.98
C ALA A 63 -2.44 23.52 -23.76
N VAL A 64 -1.97 24.19 -24.82
CA VAL A 64 -1.09 25.37 -24.70
C VAL A 64 -1.88 26.67 -24.77
N SER A 65 -2.86 26.77 -25.68
CA SER A 65 -3.67 27.98 -25.82
C SER A 65 -4.46 28.30 -24.54
N PHE A 66 -4.93 27.28 -23.82
CA PHE A 66 -5.58 27.47 -22.53
C PHE A 66 -4.61 28.09 -21.51
N ALA A 67 -3.36 27.60 -21.43
CA ALA A 67 -2.34 28.18 -20.55
C ALA A 67 -2.03 29.65 -20.91
N ILE A 68 -1.99 29.99 -22.20
CA ILE A 68 -1.78 31.36 -22.67
C ILE A 68 -2.96 32.25 -22.27
N GLU A 69 -4.19 31.80 -22.50
CA GLU A 69 -5.41 32.51 -22.12
C GLU A 69 -5.46 32.76 -20.61
N ARG A 70 -5.04 31.77 -19.80
CA ARG A 70 -4.94 31.91 -18.35
C ARG A 70 -3.75 32.73 -17.88
N GLY A 71 -2.83 33.07 -18.78
CA GLY A 71 -1.61 33.81 -18.48
C GLY A 71 -0.54 32.99 -17.75
N TYR A 72 -0.70 31.66 -17.67
CA TYR A 72 0.29 30.73 -17.11
C TYR A 72 1.50 30.56 -18.03
N TRP A 73 1.29 30.72 -19.34
CA TRP A 73 2.35 30.67 -20.36
C TRP A 73 2.43 31.99 -21.13
N LYS A 74 3.65 32.44 -21.44
CA LYS A 74 3.91 33.69 -22.20
C LYS A 74 4.51 33.44 -23.58
N GLY A 75 4.95 32.22 -23.88
CA GLY A 75 5.44 31.83 -25.19
C GLY A 75 4.30 31.59 -26.18
N SER A 76 4.66 31.22 -27.41
CA SER A 76 3.69 30.87 -28.45
C SER A 76 3.05 29.49 -28.19
N ALA A 77 1.94 29.19 -28.86
CA ALA A 77 1.23 27.91 -28.72
C ALA A 77 2.05 26.69 -29.22
N THR A 78 3.08 26.93 -30.02
CA THR A 78 3.94 25.90 -30.63
C THR A 78 5.36 25.93 -30.04
N ASP A 79 5.57 26.65 -28.94
CA ASP A 79 6.89 26.79 -28.34
C ASP A 79 7.34 25.46 -27.70
N PRO A 80 8.45 24.84 -28.15
CA PRO A 80 8.93 23.57 -27.61
C PRO A 80 9.34 23.64 -26.13
N ALA A 81 9.50 24.84 -25.57
CA ALA A 81 9.78 25.04 -24.16
C ALA A 81 8.52 24.91 -23.27
N PHE A 82 7.32 24.80 -23.84
CA PHE A 82 6.11 24.60 -23.04
C PHE A 82 6.19 23.29 -22.25
N SER A 83 6.10 23.40 -20.92
CA SER A 83 6.14 22.28 -19.99
C SER A 83 4.78 22.12 -19.31
N PHE A 84 4.13 20.95 -19.47
CA PHE A 84 2.78 20.72 -18.93
C PHE A 84 2.76 20.80 -17.41
N SER A 85 3.65 20.07 -16.75
CA SER A 85 3.78 20.09 -15.29
C SER A 85 4.20 21.48 -14.79
N ASP A 86 5.21 22.13 -15.36
CA ASP A 86 5.67 23.42 -14.82
C ASP A 86 4.65 24.55 -15.05
N THR A 87 3.67 24.34 -15.93
CA THR A 87 2.57 25.28 -16.18
C THR A 87 1.36 25.00 -15.29
N TYR A 88 0.95 23.73 -15.17
CA TYR A 88 -0.34 23.36 -14.56
C TYR A 88 -0.24 22.78 -13.14
N ASP A 89 0.92 22.26 -12.77
CA ASP A 89 1.21 21.73 -11.44
C ASP A 89 2.72 21.91 -11.15
N PRO A 90 3.18 23.16 -10.95
CA PRO A 90 4.60 23.44 -10.73
C PRO A 90 5.06 22.80 -9.42
N VAL A 91 6.23 22.16 -9.42
CA VAL A 91 6.72 21.45 -8.24
C VAL A 91 7.05 22.43 -7.12
N THR A 92 6.46 22.17 -5.95
CA THR A 92 6.78 22.86 -4.70
C THR A 92 7.66 21.98 -3.81
N PHE A 93 8.13 22.52 -2.68
CA PHE A 93 8.76 21.71 -1.64
C PHE A 93 7.90 20.50 -1.25
N GLU A 94 6.59 20.69 -1.05
CA GLU A 94 5.67 19.61 -0.70
C GLU A 94 5.46 18.62 -1.85
N GLY A 95 5.35 19.10 -3.09
CA GLY A 95 5.28 18.24 -4.27
C GLY A 95 6.51 17.35 -4.40
N ALA A 96 7.70 17.92 -4.19
CA ALA A 96 8.93 17.14 -4.13
C ALA A 96 8.94 16.15 -2.96
N ARG A 97 8.65 16.63 -1.74
CA ARG A 97 8.81 15.86 -0.50
C ARG A 97 7.75 14.77 -0.31
N PHE A 98 6.50 15.05 -0.62
CA PHE A 98 5.38 14.12 -0.39
C PHE A 98 5.02 13.28 -1.61
N CYS A 99 5.47 13.68 -2.81
CA CYS A 99 5.14 12.96 -4.04
C CYS A 99 6.39 12.41 -4.72
N GLU A 100 7.32 13.26 -5.11
CA GLU A 100 8.48 12.81 -5.88
C GLU A 100 9.45 11.97 -5.03
N ALA A 101 9.49 12.13 -3.70
CA ALA A 101 10.20 11.19 -2.82
C ALA A 101 9.73 9.73 -2.98
N ARG A 102 8.43 9.49 -3.21
CA ARG A 102 7.89 8.13 -3.45
C ARG A 102 8.38 7.56 -4.77
N VAL A 103 8.40 8.39 -5.81
CA VAL A 103 8.94 8.04 -7.14
C VAL A 103 10.44 7.76 -7.02
N PHE A 104 11.17 8.60 -6.28
CA PHE A 104 12.59 8.44 -6.01
C PHE A 104 12.89 7.10 -5.34
N SER A 105 12.14 6.72 -4.30
CA SER A 105 12.33 5.44 -3.61
C SER A 105 12.15 4.26 -4.57
N ILE A 106 11.12 4.29 -5.41
CA ILE A 106 10.88 3.24 -6.41
C ILE A 106 12.03 3.18 -7.41
N PHE A 107 12.42 4.31 -8.00
CA PHE A 107 13.51 4.34 -8.97
C PHE A 107 14.85 3.92 -8.38
N ALA A 108 15.17 4.34 -7.15
CA ALA A 108 16.40 3.95 -6.47
C ALA A 108 16.53 2.43 -6.31
N GLN A 109 15.40 1.72 -6.18
CA GLN A 109 15.38 0.26 -6.02
C GLN A 109 15.50 -0.50 -7.35
N ILE A 110 14.91 0.00 -8.44
CA ILE A 110 14.75 -0.80 -9.67
C ILE A 110 15.25 -0.16 -10.97
N ALA A 111 15.51 1.15 -11.03
CA ALA A 111 15.92 1.83 -12.25
C ALA A 111 17.37 1.51 -12.63
N HIS A 112 17.64 1.36 -13.92
CA HIS A 112 18.98 1.13 -14.47
C HIS A 112 19.90 2.32 -14.16
N PRO A 113 21.16 2.10 -13.73
CA PRO A 113 22.04 3.18 -13.28
C PRO A 113 22.36 4.20 -14.37
N ASP A 114 22.39 3.80 -15.64
CA ASP A 114 22.57 4.74 -16.77
C ASP A 114 21.41 5.72 -16.96
N ASP A 115 20.21 5.38 -16.45
CA ASP A 115 19.01 6.20 -16.62
C ASP A 115 18.67 6.98 -15.35
N PHE A 116 19.18 6.55 -14.19
CA PHE A 116 18.86 7.15 -12.89
C PHE A 116 19.99 6.94 -11.87
N ASP A 117 20.59 8.05 -11.41
CA ASP A 117 21.47 8.08 -10.24
C ASP A 117 20.73 8.69 -9.03
N PRO A 118 20.47 7.90 -7.96
CA PRO A 118 19.89 8.42 -6.73
C PRO A 118 20.65 9.60 -6.11
N ASN A 119 21.97 9.68 -6.28
CA ASN A 119 22.75 10.77 -5.68
C ASN A 119 22.46 12.12 -6.33
N GLU A 120 22.22 12.13 -7.65
CA GLU A 120 21.91 13.35 -8.40
C GLU A 120 20.52 13.89 -8.05
N HIS A 121 19.56 13.00 -7.75
CA HIS A 121 18.16 13.36 -7.52
C HIS A 121 17.75 13.42 -6.04
N LEU A 122 18.65 13.10 -5.11
CA LEU A 122 18.32 13.11 -3.69
C LEU A 122 17.89 14.51 -3.22
N GLN A 123 18.61 15.58 -3.60
CA GLN A 123 18.24 16.94 -3.18
C GLN A 123 16.89 17.40 -3.77
N TYR A 124 16.55 16.91 -4.96
CA TYR A 124 15.24 17.10 -5.56
C TYR A 124 14.15 16.42 -4.74
N ALA A 125 14.29 15.12 -4.44
CA ALA A 125 13.33 14.38 -3.61
C ALA A 125 13.21 14.95 -2.18
N ARG A 126 14.27 15.57 -1.66
CA ARG A 126 14.26 16.28 -0.36
C ARG A 126 13.55 17.63 -0.41
N GLY A 127 13.29 18.17 -1.59
CA GLY A 127 12.68 19.48 -1.80
C GLY A 127 13.66 20.66 -1.70
N TYR A 128 14.98 20.42 -1.69
CA TYR A 128 15.99 21.48 -1.57
C TYR A 128 16.49 21.99 -2.92
N ASP A 129 16.48 21.15 -3.96
CA ASP A 129 16.80 21.56 -5.34
C ASP A 129 15.73 21.07 -6.31
N LEU A 130 14.75 21.93 -6.58
CA LEU A 130 13.60 21.60 -7.43
C LEU A 130 13.93 21.59 -8.93
N THR A 131 15.16 21.97 -9.32
CA THR A 131 15.58 22.04 -10.72
C THR A 131 16.05 20.70 -11.27
N LYS A 132 16.48 19.78 -10.40
CA LYS A 132 17.02 18.45 -10.75
C LYS A 132 15.92 17.38 -10.84
N ARG A 133 14.90 17.65 -11.65
CA ARG A 133 13.73 16.77 -11.89
C ARG A 133 14.18 15.37 -12.30
N MET A 134 13.48 14.35 -11.81
CA MET A 134 13.73 12.95 -12.20
C MET A 134 13.19 12.66 -13.61
N PRO A 135 13.83 11.75 -14.37
CA PRO A 135 13.35 11.34 -15.69
C PRO A 135 11.93 10.75 -15.64
N LEU A 136 11.12 11.00 -16.67
CA LEU A 136 9.76 10.46 -16.73
C LEU A 136 9.73 8.94 -16.92
N PHE A 137 10.63 8.44 -17.77
CA PHE A 137 10.79 7.03 -18.11
C PHE A 137 12.23 6.57 -17.84
N VAL A 138 12.38 5.39 -17.24
CA VAL A 138 13.68 4.75 -16.99
C VAL A 138 13.60 3.28 -17.36
N ARG A 139 14.70 2.67 -17.81
CA ARG A 139 14.80 1.21 -17.94
C ARG A 139 14.90 0.60 -16.54
N PRO A 140 14.24 -0.55 -16.26
CA PRO A 140 14.51 -1.28 -15.04
C PRO A 140 15.81 -2.12 -15.18
N ARG A 141 16.52 -2.37 -14.08
CA ARG A 141 17.73 -3.22 -14.05
C ARG A 141 17.43 -4.66 -14.46
N HIS A 142 16.23 -5.14 -14.16
CA HIS A 142 15.77 -6.50 -14.40
C HIS A 142 14.31 -6.51 -14.87
N LYS A 143 13.88 -7.62 -15.47
CA LYS A 143 12.46 -7.82 -15.78
C LYS A 143 11.64 -7.78 -14.50
N LEU A 144 10.53 -7.04 -14.53
CA LEU A 144 9.66 -6.89 -13.38
C LEU A 144 8.85 -8.16 -13.10
N THR A 145 8.75 -8.52 -11.82
CA THR A 145 7.83 -9.56 -11.35
C THR A 145 6.65 -8.92 -10.62
N ARG A 146 5.56 -9.68 -10.47
CA ARG A 146 4.42 -9.26 -9.65
C ARG A 146 4.84 -8.96 -8.21
N GLU A 147 5.67 -9.84 -7.63
CA GLU A 147 6.16 -9.69 -6.26
C GLU A 147 6.95 -8.40 -6.10
N MET A 148 7.85 -8.07 -7.04
CA MET A 148 8.58 -6.81 -7.03
C MET A 148 7.63 -5.60 -7.01
N MET A 149 6.55 -5.62 -7.80
CA MET A 149 5.58 -4.54 -7.81
C MET A 149 4.83 -4.42 -6.48
N HIS A 150 4.45 -5.54 -5.86
CA HIS A 150 3.84 -5.48 -4.54
C HIS A 150 4.80 -5.00 -3.46
N THR A 151 6.09 -5.38 -3.51
CA THR A 151 7.11 -4.88 -2.59
C THR A 151 7.26 -3.37 -2.72
N LEU A 152 7.39 -2.84 -3.94
CA LEU A 152 7.52 -1.40 -4.19
C LEU A 152 6.29 -0.61 -3.75
N MET A 153 5.08 -1.13 -3.98
CA MET A 153 3.84 -0.50 -3.52
C MET A 153 3.63 -0.61 -2.00
N SER A 154 4.47 -1.36 -1.29
CA SER A 154 4.50 -1.50 0.18
C SER A 154 5.74 -0.82 0.79
N ASP A 155 6.44 0.03 0.03
CA ASP A 155 7.63 0.72 0.48
C ASP A 155 7.31 1.79 1.53
N HIS A 156 8.17 1.88 2.55
CA HIS A 156 8.11 2.89 3.60
C HIS A 156 9.47 3.58 3.76
N TYR A 157 10.30 3.61 2.71
CA TYR A 157 11.63 4.22 2.70
C TYR A 157 12.68 3.56 3.61
N GLN A 158 12.50 2.29 3.97
CA GLN A 158 13.33 1.62 4.96
C GLN A 158 14.82 1.65 4.60
N GLY A 159 15.66 2.07 5.54
CA GLY A 159 17.12 2.16 5.34
C GLY A 159 17.57 3.37 4.50
N THR A 160 16.69 4.35 4.24
CA THR A 160 17.02 5.56 3.47
C THR A 160 16.94 6.83 4.32
N TRP A 161 17.29 7.98 3.74
CA TRP A 161 17.14 9.28 4.40
C TRP A 161 15.67 9.63 4.74
N PHE A 162 14.72 8.99 4.08
CA PHE A 162 13.29 9.24 4.24
C PHE A 162 12.63 8.22 5.19
N ASP A 163 13.40 7.35 5.86
CA ASP A 163 12.87 6.29 6.71
C ASP A 163 12.19 6.86 7.98
N PRO A 164 10.85 6.81 8.09
CA PRO A 164 10.15 7.30 9.27
C PRO A 164 10.09 6.25 10.39
N SER A 165 10.78 5.11 10.29
CA SER A 165 10.85 4.13 11.37
C SER A 165 12.04 4.35 12.32
N ALA A 166 12.94 5.27 11.96
CA ALA A 166 14.22 5.46 12.64
C ALA A 166 14.24 6.54 13.74
N ASP A 167 13.16 7.33 13.89
CA ASP A 167 13.07 8.41 14.89
C ASP A 167 12.11 8.08 16.04
N VAL A 168 12.11 8.92 17.08
CA VAL A 168 11.31 8.74 18.30
C VAL A 168 9.79 8.72 18.05
N GLY A 169 9.32 9.39 16.99
CA GLY A 169 7.92 9.40 16.57
C GLY A 169 7.44 8.05 16.06
N ALA A 170 8.34 7.13 15.73
CA ALA A 170 8.02 5.75 15.37
C ALA A 170 7.65 4.88 16.59
N GLY A 171 7.92 5.37 17.80
CA GLY A 171 7.68 4.63 19.03
C GLY A 171 8.57 3.40 19.20
N ALA A 172 8.34 2.65 20.28
CA ALA A 172 9.09 1.43 20.59
C ALA A 172 8.95 0.30 19.54
N GLU A 173 7.90 0.36 18.72
CA GLU A 173 7.57 -0.64 17.70
C GLU A 173 7.99 -0.18 16.28
N HIS A 174 8.74 0.92 16.18
CA HIS A 174 9.31 1.45 14.93
C HIS A 174 8.30 1.58 13.78
N THR A 175 7.10 2.10 14.09
CA THR A 175 6.03 2.25 13.11
C THR A 175 6.34 3.39 12.13
N PRO A 176 6.23 3.17 10.79
CA PRO A 176 6.49 4.21 9.81
C PRO A 176 5.31 5.20 9.70
N TYR A 177 4.18 4.87 10.33
CA TYR A 177 2.97 5.67 10.25
C TYR A 177 3.00 6.82 11.26
N ARG A 178 2.41 7.95 10.86
CA ARG A 178 2.33 9.17 11.68
C ARG A 178 0.89 9.63 11.79
N TRP A 179 0.42 9.75 13.03
CA TRP A 179 -0.99 10.04 13.35
C TRP A 179 -1.32 11.53 13.40
N ASN A 180 -0.30 12.38 13.48
CA ASN A 180 -0.43 13.83 13.62
C ASN A 180 -0.39 14.58 12.27
N GLY A 181 -0.62 13.91 11.15
CA GLY A 181 -0.61 14.49 9.82
C GLY A 181 0.80 14.60 9.20
N LEU A 182 0.89 15.28 8.05
CA LEU A 182 2.15 15.39 7.29
C LEU A 182 3.00 16.60 7.67
N VAL A 183 2.45 17.58 8.39
CA VAL A 183 3.12 18.84 8.73
C VAL A 183 2.88 19.20 10.19
N TRP A 184 3.86 19.80 10.84
CA TRP A 184 3.70 20.41 12.16
C TRP A 184 4.64 21.60 12.36
N GLU A 185 4.42 22.36 13.43
CA GLU A 185 5.26 23.51 13.79
C GLU A 185 5.85 23.34 15.20
N SER A 186 7.08 23.82 15.39
CA SER A 186 7.72 23.90 16.70
C SER A 186 8.79 24.98 16.70
N GLY A 187 8.84 25.80 17.76
CA GLY A 187 9.85 26.85 17.90
C GLY A 187 9.89 27.85 16.73
N GLY A 188 8.74 28.13 16.10
CA GLY A 188 8.63 29.04 14.94
C GLY A 188 9.15 28.46 13.62
N LYS A 189 9.35 27.15 13.53
CA LYS A 189 9.76 26.44 12.31
C LYS A 189 8.72 25.39 11.93
N SER A 190 8.57 25.14 10.63
CA SER A 190 7.72 24.08 10.09
C SER A 190 8.53 22.81 9.81
N TYR A 191 7.90 21.67 9.97
CA TYR A 191 8.48 20.34 9.83
C TYR A 191 7.50 19.41 9.11
N VAL A 192 8.02 18.28 8.63
CA VAL A 192 7.24 17.31 7.85
C VAL A 192 7.43 15.89 8.34
N ASN A 193 6.37 15.09 8.23
CA ASN A 193 6.40 13.64 8.31
C ASN A 193 6.45 13.08 6.90
N GLU A 194 7.21 12.01 6.69
CA GLU A 194 7.31 11.40 5.37
C GLU A 194 6.00 10.75 4.94
N ARG A 195 5.58 11.06 3.71
CA ARG A 195 4.48 10.35 3.08
C ARG A 195 5.02 9.10 2.40
N VAL A 196 4.88 7.97 3.10
CA VAL A 196 5.28 6.62 2.64
C VAL A 196 4.50 6.18 1.38
N VAL A 197 4.98 5.15 0.69
CA VAL A 197 4.27 4.58 -0.47
C VAL A 197 3.08 3.73 0.00
N GLY A 198 3.35 2.75 0.86
CA GLY A 198 2.32 1.94 1.53
C GLY A 198 1.68 2.70 2.68
N VAL A 199 0.67 3.53 2.39
CA VAL A 199 -0.02 4.35 3.42
C VAL A 199 -1.19 3.62 4.07
N GLN A 200 -1.42 3.93 5.35
CA GLN A 200 -2.57 3.50 6.13
C GLN A 200 -3.92 4.03 5.62
N TYR A 201 -3.89 5.04 4.74
CA TYR A 201 -5.10 5.65 4.16
C TYR A 201 -5.54 4.97 2.85
N THR A 202 -4.90 3.85 2.49
CA THR A 202 -5.24 3.12 1.26
C THR A 202 -6.65 2.56 1.39
N GLY A 203 -7.63 3.07 0.64
CA GLY A 203 -8.98 2.47 0.64
C GLY A 203 -8.99 1.10 -0.06
N TRP A 204 -8.26 1.00 -1.16
CA TRP A 204 -8.05 -0.21 -1.95
C TRP A 204 -6.81 -0.03 -2.82
N HIS A 205 -6.28 -1.13 -3.34
CA HIS A 205 -5.11 -1.13 -4.22
C HIS A 205 -5.14 -2.29 -5.20
N PHE A 206 -4.35 -2.20 -6.27
CA PHE A 206 -4.14 -3.33 -7.16
C PHE A 206 -2.78 -3.26 -7.87
N VAL A 207 -2.32 -4.43 -8.31
CA VAL A 207 -1.34 -4.56 -9.40
C VAL A 207 -2.01 -5.32 -10.53
N ALA A 208 -1.99 -4.76 -11.74
CA ALA A 208 -2.61 -5.39 -12.90
C ALA A 208 -1.54 -5.82 -13.91
N ARG A 209 -1.77 -6.98 -14.53
CA ARG A 209 -1.00 -7.47 -15.67
C ARG A 209 -1.94 -7.60 -16.86
N VAL A 210 -1.64 -6.90 -17.94
CA VAL A 210 -2.28 -7.12 -19.24
C VAL A 210 -1.38 -8.01 -20.08
N ARG A 211 -1.92 -9.17 -20.47
CA ARG A 211 -1.20 -10.17 -21.27
C ARG A 211 -1.42 -9.92 -22.76
N ASN A 212 -0.43 -10.33 -23.54
CA ASN A 212 -0.45 -10.15 -24.99
C ASN A 212 -1.62 -10.89 -25.66
N THR A 213 -1.75 -10.67 -26.97
CA THR A 213 -2.88 -11.15 -27.78
C THR A 213 -3.00 -12.67 -27.91
N SER A 214 -1.96 -13.44 -27.56
CA SER A 214 -2.01 -14.92 -27.55
C SER A 214 -2.91 -15.50 -26.45
N VAL A 215 -3.23 -14.71 -25.43
CA VAL A 215 -4.16 -15.09 -24.36
C VAL A 215 -5.60 -14.71 -24.75
N PRO A 216 -6.61 -15.55 -24.47
CA PRO A 216 -8.02 -15.20 -24.68
C PRO A 216 -8.39 -13.87 -24.05
N SER A 217 -9.19 -13.04 -24.72
CA SER A 217 -9.46 -11.65 -24.28
C SER A 217 -10.05 -11.56 -22.87
N GLN A 218 -10.86 -12.53 -22.46
CA GLN A 218 -11.47 -12.64 -21.12
C GLN A 218 -10.42 -12.89 -20.02
N MET A 219 -9.24 -13.36 -20.38
CA MET A 219 -8.15 -13.66 -19.46
C MET A 219 -7.03 -12.62 -19.55
N ARG A 220 -6.96 -11.78 -20.60
CA ARG A 220 -5.81 -10.88 -20.84
C ARG A 220 -5.49 -9.98 -19.65
N ALA A 221 -6.51 -9.31 -19.11
CA ALA A 221 -6.37 -8.51 -17.90
C ALA A 221 -6.49 -9.42 -16.67
N LEU A 222 -5.46 -9.44 -15.84
CA LEU A 222 -5.45 -10.07 -14.53
C LEU A 222 -5.05 -9.02 -13.50
N MET A 223 -5.94 -8.74 -12.56
CA MET A 223 -5.75 -7.78 -11.48
C MET A 223 -5.54 -8.52 -10.15
N TYR A 224 -4.54 -8.11 -9.38
CA TYR A 224 -4.32 -8.55 -8.01
C TYR A 224 -4.82 -7.46 -7.07
N TRP A 225 -6.09 -7.57 -6.65
CA TRP A 225 -6.81 -6.52 -5.93
C TRP A 225 -6.80 -6.75 -4.42
N GLY A 226 -6.71 -5.69 -3.63
CA GLY A 226 -6.91 -5.76 -2.19
C GLY A 226 -7.66 -4.54 -1.65
N ALA A 227 -8.47 -4.77 -0.62
CA ALA A 227 -9.08 -3.70 0.17
C ALA A 227 -8.09 -3.29 1.25
N ASP A 228 -8.06 -2.00 1.60
CA ASP A 228 -7.22 -1.47 2.68
C ASP A 228 -5.71 -1.44 2.36
N ASP A 229 -4.83 -1.37 3.37
CA ASP A 229 -3.39 -1.15 3.26
C ASP A 229 -2.71 -2.15 2.32
N HIS A 230 -1.91 -1.63 1.37
CA HIS A 230 -1.19 -2.48 0.42
C HIS A 230 -0.19 -3.42 1.11
N SER A 231 0.45 -3.00 2.19
CA SER A 231 1.46 -3.79 2.89
C SER A 231 0.89 -5.05 3.51
N PHE A 232 -0.35 -4.99 4.03
CA PHE A 232 -0.89 -6.02 4.93
C PHE A 232 -2.12 -6.75 4.39
N SER A 233 -2.83 -6.21 3.40
CA SER A 233 -4.14 -6.75 3.00
C SER A 233 -4.06 -7.65 1.78
N PRO A 234 -4.79 -8.79 1.66
CA PRO A 234 -4.68 -9.83 0.63
C PRO A 234 -4.67 -9.33 -0.83
N LYS A 235 -4.04 -10.08 -1.74
CA LYS A 235 -3.96 -9.78 -3.17
C LYS A 235 -4.79 -10.80 -3.94
N ILE A 236 -6.04 -10.47 -4.23
CA ILE A 236 -6.97 -11.39 -4.87
C ILE A 236 -6.81 -11.35 -6.38
N PRO A 237 -6.50 -12.48 -7.04
CA PRO A 237 -6.41 -12.55 -8.50
C PRO A 237 -7.81 -12.53 -9.13
N LEU A 238 -8.06 -11.54 -9.96
CA LEU A 238 -9.33 -11.28 -10.64
C LEU A 238 -9.09 -11.07 -12.13
N HIS A 239 -9.66 -11.93 -12.97
CA HIS A 239 -9.65 -11.72 -14.42
C HIS A 239 -10.71 -10.71 -14.86
N GLY A 240 -10.40 -9.88 -15.85
CA GLY A 240 -11.38 -8.95 -16.44
C GLY A 240 -12.59 -9.66 -17.08
N GLY A 241 -12.50 -10.96 -17.37
CA GLY A 241 -13.61 -11.77 -17.84
C GLY A 241 -14.50 -12.38 -16.76
N ALA A 242 -14.16 -12.22 -15.48
CA ALA A 242 -15.03 -12.61 -14.37
C ALA A 242 -16.14 -11.55 -14.18
N ASP A 243 -17.37 -12.00 -13.96
CA ASP A 243 -18.57 -11.13 -13.86
C ASP A 243 -19.14 -11.04 -12.44
N ALA A 244 -18.45 -11.63 -11.45
CA ALA A 244 -18.77 -11.48 -10.04
C ALA A 244 -17.51 -11.69 -9.18
N VAL A 245 -17.58 -11.18 -7.96
CA VAL A 245 -16.60 -11.37 -6.88
C VAL A 245 -17.31 -11.94 -5.65
N HIS A 246 -16.53 -12.36 -4.64
CA HIS A 246 -17.12 -12.72 -3.35
C HIS A 246 -17.84 -11.53 -2.72
N LEU A 247 -18.96 -11.78 -2.04
CA LEU A 247 -19.82 -10.72 -1.47
C LEU A 247 -19.06 -9.78 -0.51
N SER A 248 -18.04 -10.28 0.19
CA SER A 248 -17.22 -9.44 1.09
C SER A 248 -16.41 -8.38 0.36
N TYR A 249 -16.18 -8.56 -0.95
CA TYR A 249 -15.47 -7.64 -1.84
C TYR A 249 -16.44 -6.85 -2.75
N ASP A 250 -17.73 -7.18 -2.73
CA ASP A 250 -18.73 -6.50 -3.54
C ASP A 250 -19.16 -5.18 -2.88
N ASP A 251 -19.07 -4.11 -3.66
CA ASP A 251 -19.47 -2.78 -3.24
C ASP A 251 -20.80 -2.35 -3.89
N GLY A 252 -21.42 -3.20 -4.73
CA GLY A 252 -22.73 -2.92 -5.33
C GLY A 252 -22.78 -1.61 -6.11
N GLN A 253 -21.64 -1.18 -6.67
CA GLN A 253 -21.44 0.12 -7.32
C GLN A 253 -21.68 1.33 -6.39
N CYS A 254 -21.54 1.15 -5.09
CA CYS A 254 -21.73 2.19 -4.09
C CYS A 254 -20.47 3.01 -3.79
N THR A 255 -19.42 2.94 -4.61
CA THR A 255 -18.04 3.36 -4.29
C THR A 255 -17.94 4.59 -3.40
N GLY A 256 -17.57 4.36 -2.13
CA GLY A 256 -17.37 5.40 -1.11
C GLY A 256 -18.65 6.01 -0.51
N ARG A 257 -19.84 5.46 -0.80
CA ARG A 257 -21.14 6.02 -0.43
C ARG A 257 -21.87 5.12 0.58
N ALA A 258 -21.72 5.43 1.87
CA ALA A 258 -22.31 4.66 2.96
C ALA A 258 -23.84 4.50 2.84
N ALA A 259 -24.57 5.55 2.47
CA ALA A 259 -26.02 5.49 2.29
C ALA A 259 -26.45 4.50 1.19
N CYS A 260 -25.70 4.46 0.07
CA CYS A 260 -25.93 3.49 -0.99
C CYS A 260 -25.70 2.06 -0.50
N ARG A 261 -24.59 1.81 0.21
CA ARG A 261 -24.27 0.47 0.75
C ARG A 261 -25.37 -0.03 1.69
N SER A 262 -25.84 0.85 2.59
CA SER A 262 -26.92 0.52 3.51
C SER A 262 -28.24 0.25 2.78
N ALA A 263 -28.60 1.07 1.78
CA ALA A 263 -29.80 0.84 0.97
C ALA A 263 -29.74 -0.47 0.16
N ALA A 264 -28.55 -0.86 -0.28
CA ALA A 264 -28.31 -2.11 -1.00
C ALA A 264 -28.17 -3.34 -0.08
N GLY A 265 -28.26 -3.17 1.25
CA GLY A 265 -28.11 -4.27 2.21
C GLY A 265 -26.71 -4.89 2.26
N LEU A 266 -25.68 -4.14 1.85
CA LEU A 266 -24.31 -4.64 1.85
C LEU A 266 -23.75 -4.71 3.28
N ALA A 267 -22.84 -5.66 3.50
CA ALA A 267 -22.17 -5.85 4.78
C ALA A 267 -21.32 -4.61 5.12
N GLY A 268 -21.65 -3.95 6.24
CA GLY A 268 -20.89 -2.83 6.78
C GLY A 268 -20.80 -1.58 5.89
N ASN A 269 -20.35 -0.49 6.51
CA ASN A 269 -19.95 0.76 5.86
C ASN A 269 -18.85 1.42 6.70
N ILE A 270 -18.37 2.61 6.33
CA ILE A 270 -17.25 3.29 7.03
C ILE A 270 -17.47 3.52 8.54
N MET A 271 -18.73 3.53 9.02
CA MET A 271 -19.06 3.68 10.45
C MET A 271 -19.67 2.42 11.08
N ASN A 272 -20.03 1.41 10.29
CA ASN A 272 -20.64 0.17 10.74
C ASN A 272 -19.74 -1.00 10.41
N PHE A 273 -19.06 -1.52 11.42
CA PHE A 273 -18.20 -2.69 11.30
C PHE A 273 -18.99 -3.93 10.86
N SER A 274 -18.37 -4.78 10.03
CA SER A 274 -18.89 -6.10 9.70
C SER A 274 -17.75 -7.07 9.39
N TRP A 275 -17.80 -8.26 9.99
CA TRP A 275 -16.89 -9.36 9.66
C TRP A 275 -17.08 -9.87 8.24
N ASP A 276 -18.21 -9.59 7.61
CA ASP A 276 -18.51 -10.02 6.24
C ASP A 276 -18.09 -8.98 5.20
N ALA A 277 -17.46 -7.87 5.60
CA ALA A 277 -16.86 -6.89 4.72
C ALA A 277 -15.33 -7.05 4.70
N ALA A 278 -14.75 -7.37 3.55
CA ALA A 278 -13.31 -7.60 3.42
C ALA A 278 -12.49 -6.36 3.80
N TRP A 279 -13.00 -5.16 3.53
CA TRP A 279 -12.36 -3.92 3.96
C TRP A 279 -12.19 -3.86 5.48
N TRP A 280 -13.23 -4.17 6.26
CA TRP A 280 -13.16 -4.17 7.72
C TRP A 280 -12.29 -5.30 8.28
N VAL A 281 -12.39 -6.49 7.69
CA VAL A 281 -11.55 -7.64 8.05
C VAL A 281 -10.06 -7.33 7.85
N ASN A 282 -9.72 -6.64 6.77
CA ASN A 282 -8.35 -6.24 6.50
C ASN A 282 -7.91 -5.11 7.44
N ASN A 283 -8.78 -4.12 7.69
CA ASN A 283 -8.51 -3.01 8.60
C ASN A 283 -8.11 -3.47 10.01
N VAL A 284 -8.81 -4.46 10.58
CA VAL A 284 -8.48 -4.93 11.94
C VAL A 284 -7.11 -5.63 12.01
N VAL A 285 -6.67 -6.25 10.91
CA VAL A 285 -5.31 -6.80 10.80
C VAL A 285 -4.30 -5.67 10.65
N ALA A 286 -4.53 -4.71 9.74
CA ALA A 286 -3.62 -3.60 9.51
C ALA A 286 -3.47 -2.72 10.77
N ASP A 287 -4.56 -2.36 11.44
CA ASP A 287 -4.58 -1.60 12.70
C ASP A 287 -3.79 -2.30 13.82
N THR A 288 -3.89 -3.63 13.88
CA THR A 288 -3.08 -4.43 14.81
C THR A 288 -1.59 -4.27 14.53
N VAL A 289 -1.19 -4.20 13.25
CA VAL A 289 0.21 -3.98 12.84
C VAL A 289 0.66 -2.54 13.10
N TYR A 290 -0.19 -1.54 12.90
CA TYR A 290 0.17 -0.13 13.06
C TYR A 290 0.74 0.21 14.43
N THR A 291 0.23 -0.45 15.47
CA THR A 291 0.64 -0.23 16.87
C THR A 291 1.58 -1.29 17.42
N ARG A 292 1.80 -2.39 16.69
CA ARG A 292 2.60 -3.56 17.13
C ARG A 292 3.52 -4.05 16.02
N LYS A 293 4.10 -3.13 15.23
CA LYS A 293 4.67 -3.43 13.93
C LYS A 293 5.77 -4.47 14.00
N GLU A 294 6.73 -4.37 14.91
CA GLU A 294 7.86 -5.30 14.97
C GLU A 294 7.39 -6.75 15.19
N ARG A 295 6.31 -6.92 15.96
CA ARG A 295 5.81 -8.25 16.34
C ARG A 295 4.75 -8.78 15.38
N ALA A 296 3.83 -7.92 14.93
CA ALA A 296 2.70 -8.33 14.11
C ALA A 296 3.02 -8.33 12.61
N ALA A 297 3.87 -7.42 12.10
CA ALA A 297 4.16 -7.36 10.68
C ALA A 297 4.80 -8.66 10.15
N PRO A 298 5.80 -9.29 10.81
CA PRO A 298 6.37 -10.54 10.33
C PRO A 298 5.34 -11.68 10.22
N VAL A 299 4.41 -11.77 11.18
CA VAL A 299 3.34 -12.78 11.17
C VAL A 299 2.38 -12.54 10.01
N VAL A 300 1.96 -11.29 9.80
CA VAL A 300 1.05 -10.92 8.70
C VAL A 300 1.71 -11.13 7.33
N LEU A 301 2.97 -10.76 7.17
CA LEU A 301 3.71 -10.95 5.91
C LEU A 301 3.95 -12.44 5.61
N ALA A 302 4.17 -13.27 6.63
CA ALA A 302 4.26 -14.73 6.45
C ALA A 302 2.91 -15.33 6.02
N ALA A 303 1.82 -14.99 6.71
CA ALA A 303 0.47 -15.43 6.36
C ALA A 303 0.08 -14.97 4.95
N ARG A 304 0.55 -13.80 4.54
CA ARG A 304 0.41 -13.28 3.19
C ARG A 304 1.10 -14.12 2.13
N LYS A 305 2.37 -14.44 2.35
CA LYS A 305 3.10 -15.31 1.44
C LYS A 305 2.44 -16.67 1.29
N GLU A 306 1.92 -17.24 2.37
CA GLU A 306 1.19 -18.51 2.35
C GLU A 306 -0.13 -18.40 1.57
N LEU A 307 -0.94 -17.35 1.81
CA LEU A 307 -2.18 -17.13 1.07
C LEU A 307 -1.89 -16.91 -0.43
N ASP A 308 -0.89 -16.10 -0.77
CA ASP A 308 -0.53 -15.83 -2.17
C ASP A 308 -0.17 -17.14 -2.90
N ALA A 309 0.54 -18.07 -2.24
CA ALA A 309 0.85 -19.39 -2.81
C ALA A 309 -0.40 -20.24 -3.08
N GLN A 310 -1.37 -20.25 -2.15
CA GLN A 310 -2.65 -20.95 -2.34
C GLN A 310 -3.47 -20.34 -3.48
N LEU A 311 -3.53 -19.01 -3.53
CA LEU A 311 -4.24 -18.28 -4.57
C LEU A 311 -3.60 -18.49 -5.95
N ASP A 312 -2.27 -18.54 -6.04
CA ASP A 312 -1.55 -18.80 -7.28
C ASP A 312 -1.81 -20.20 -7.82
N GLN A 313 -1.83 -21.21 -6.94
CA GLN A 313 -2.21 -22.57 -7.33
C GLN A 313 -3.65 -22.64 -7.83
N ALA A 314 -4.59 -22.01 -7.12
CA ALA A 314 -5.99 -21.97 -7.50
C ALA A 314 -6.19 -21.24 -8.84
N LEU A 315 -5.47 -20.15 -9.05
CA LEU A 315 -5.47 -19.37 -10.29
C LEU A 315 -4.98 -20.23 -11.46
N GLY A 316 -3.82 -20.88 -11.36
CA GLY A 316 -3.28 -21.71 -12.45
C GLY A 316 -4.24 -22.84 -12.87
N ASN A 317 -4.94 -23.44 -11.90
CA ASN A 317 -5.98 -24.44 -12.17
C ASN A 317 -7.19 -23.84 -12.90
N ALA A 318 -7.66 -22.66 -12.47
CA ALA A 318 -8.77 -21.97 -13.10
C ALA A 318 -8.42 -21.52 -14.52
N GLU A 319 -7.23 -20.97 -14.74
CA GLU A 319 -6.74 -20.55 -16.05
C GLU A 319 -6.64 -21.71 -17.04
N THR A 320 -6.11 -22.85 -16.60
CA THR A 320 -6.04 -24.05 -17.44
C THR A 320 -7.42 -24.50 -17.92
N LYS A 321 -8.40 -24.56 -17.00
CA LYS A 321 -9.78 -24.94 -17.32
C LYS A 321 -10.47 -23.91 -18.22
N ALA A 322 -10.33 -22.62 -17.91
CA ALA A 322 -10.94 -21.55 -18.69
C ALA A 322 -10.35 -21.49 -20.11
N ALA A 323 -9.03 -21.60 -20.26
CA ALA A 323 -8.36 -21.64 -21.55
C ALA A 323 -8.81 -22.84 -22.41
N ALA A 324 -8.98 -24.02 -21.81
CA ALA A 324 -9.50 -25.20 -22.50
C ALA A 324 -10.95 -24.98 -22.99
N ALA A 325 -11.81 -24.39 -22.17
CA ALA A 325 -13.19 -24.05 -22.55
C ALA A 325 -13.23 -23.03 -23.69
N PHE A 326 -12.45 -21.94 -23.61
CA PHE A 326 -12.35 -20.94 -24.67
C PHE A 326 -11.84 -21.54 -25.98
N LYS A 327 -10.83 -22.42 -25.92
CA LYS A 327 -10.31 -23.13 -27.09
C LYS A 327 -11.35 -24.06 -27.74
N ALA A 328 -12.24 -24.64 -26.93
CA ALA A 328 -13.35 -25.48 -27.40
C ALA A 328 -14.56 -24.65 -27.90
N GLY A 329 -14.50 -23.32 -27.85
CA GLY A 329 -15.61 -22.44 -28.22
C GLY A 329 -16.67 -22.23 -27.12
N ASP A 330 -16.47 -22.79 -25.92
CA ASP A 330 -17.37 -22.63 -24.79
C ASP A 330 -17.04 -21.36 -24.00
N MET A 331 -17.51 -20.23 -24.53
CA MET A 331 -17.31 -18.91 -23.90
C MET A 331 -18.01 -18.79 -22.55
N ALA A 332 -19.18 -19.42 -22.39
CA ALA A 332 -19.96 -19.36 -21.16
C ALA A 332 -19.29 -20.18 -20.05
N GLY A 333 -18.86 -21.41 -20.35
CA GLY A 333 -18.13 -22.25 -19.41
C GLY A 333 -16.80 -21.65 -18.99
N GLY A 334 -16.03 -21.07 -19.92
CA GLY A 334 -14.79 -20.38 -19.58
C GLY A 334 -15.00 -19.20 -18.64
N LYS A 335 -15.99 -18.33 -18.90
CA LYS A 335 -16.34 -17.22 -17.99
C LYS A 335 -16.83 -17.71 -16.63
N LYS A 336 -17.63 -18.78 -16.60
CA LYS A 336 -18.09 -19.41 -15.36
C LYS A 336 -16.93 -19.87 -14.48
N VAL A 337 -15.90 -20.49 -15.07
CA VAL A 337 -14.67 -20.87 -14.34
C VAL A 337 -13.98 -19.65 -13.73
N LEU A 338 -13.84 -18.55 -14.49
CA LEU A 338 -13.22 -17.32 -13.98
C LEU A 338 -14.03 -16.69 -12.85
N ARG A 339 -15.36 -16.65 -12.97
CA ARG A 339 -16.30 -16.20 -11.94
C ARG A 339 -16.17 -17.02 -10.65
N GLU A 340 -16.20 -18.35 -10.77
CA GLU A 340 -16.12 -19.25 -9.62
C GLU A 340 -14.77 -19.12 -8.90
N HIS A 341 -13.68 -18.94 -9.65
CA HIS A 341 -12.37 -18.65 -9.08
C HIS A 341 -12.37 -17.33 -8.29
N ALA A 342 -12.89 -16.23 -8.86
CA ALA A 342 -12.95 -14.93 -8.20
C ALA A 342 -13.74 -14.97 -6.88
N ILE A 343 -14.88 -15.67 -6.87
CA ILE A 343 -15.69 -15.88 -5.65
C ILE A 343 -14.93 -16.72 -4.62
N ALA A 344 -14.32 -17.83 -5.03
CA ALA A 344 -13.58 -18.71 -4.12
C ALA A 344 -12.34 -18.03 -3.54
N ALA A 345 -11.59 -17.27 -4.34
CA ALA A 345 -10.41 -16.52 -3.91
C ALA A 345 -10.79 -15.44 -2.89
N GLY A 346 -11.88 -14.71 -3.12
CA GLY A 346 -12.45 -13.74 -2.17
C GLY A 346 -12.88 -14.37 -0.85
N ALA A 347 -13.54 -15.52 -0.90
CA ALA A 347 -13.96 -16.27 0.28
C ALA A 347 -12.75 -16.70 1.12
N LEU A 348 -11.77 -17.35 0.48
CA LEU A 348 -10.55 -17.84 1.13
C LEU A 348 -9.78 -16.71 1.80
N ALA A 349 -9.53 -15.62 1.08
CA ALA A 349 -8.82 -14.46 1.61
C ALA A 349 -9.51 -13.88 2.84
N THR A 350 -10.84 -13.69 2.78
CA THR A 350 -11.64 -13.15 3.89
C THR A 350 -11.59 -14.05 5.12
N SER A 351 -11.79 -15.37 4.94
CA SER A 351 -11.74 -16.31 6.05
C SER A 351 -10.35 -16.40 6.67
N THR A 352 -9.30 -16.42 5.83
CA THR A 352 -7.91 -16.49 6.29
C THR A 352 -7.52 -15.26 7.09
N TRP A 353 -7.89 -14.06 6.63
CA TRP A 353 -7.59 -12.82 7.37
C TRP A 353 -8.38 -12.69 8.67
N ARG A 354 -9.64 -13.16 8.69
CA ARG A 354 -10.43 -13.22 9.92
C ARG A 354 -9.75 -14.11 10.97
N THR A 355 -9.30 -15.29 10.58
CA THR A 355 -8.56 -16.21 11.47
C THR A 355 -7.19 -15.64 11.87
N LEU A 356 -6.49 -14.99 10.94
CA LEU A 356 -5.22 -14.33 11.22
C LEU A 356 -5.38 -13.25 12.31
N TRP A 357 -6.41 -12.40 12.20
CA TRP A 357 -6.69 -11.41 13.23
C TRP A 357 -6.96 -12.04 14.60
N GLN A 358 -7.76 -13.12 14.65
CA GLN A 358 -8.02 -13.84 15.90
C GLN A 358 -6.72 -14.35 16.53
N SER A 359 -5.81 -14.91 15.73
CA SER A 359 -4.49 -15.35 16.19
C SER A 359 -3.68 -14.18 16.71
N LEU A 360 -3.55 -13.09 15.94
CA LEU A 360 -2.80 -11.90 16.35
C LEU A 360 -3.31 -11.32 17.67
N MET A 361 -4.64 -11.24 17.83
CA MET A 361 -5.27 -10.77 19.05
C MET A 361 -4.86 -11.64 20.25
N THR A 362 -4.95 -12.97 20.12
CA THR A 362 -4.56 -13.87 21.23
C THR A 362 -3.06 -13.87 21.50
N SER A 363 -2.23 -13.72 20.47
CA SER A 363 -0.78 -13.72 20.58
C SER A 363 -0.23 -12.45 21.21
N PHE A 364 -0.91 -11.31 21.05
CA PHE A 364 -0.39 -9.99 21.45
C PHE A 364 -1.24 -9.22 22.46
N ILE A 365 -2.25 -9.87 23.04
CA ILE A 365 -3.08 -9.29 24.10
C ILE A 365 -2.20 -8.85 25.30
N ASP A 366 -2.63 -7.77 25.96
CA ASP A 366 -1.98 -7.19 27.14
C ASP A 366 -0.51 -6.73 26.93
N GLY A 367 -0.09 -6.60 25.66
CA GLY A 367 1.30 -6.24 25.34
C GLY A 367 2.29 -7.38 25.57
N SER A 368 1.83 -8.62 25.70
CA SER A 368 2.68 -9.82 25.76
C SER A 368 2.97 -10.40 24.37
N ILE A 369 3.87 -11.37 24.31
CA ILE A 369 4.10 -12.26 23.16
C ILE A 369 3.78 -13.66 23.65
N LYS A 370 2.67 -14.24 23.18
CA LYS A 370 2.25 -15.59 23.50
C LYS A 370 2.51 -16.53 22.32
N THR A 371 3.29 -17.57 22.59
CA THR A 371 3.68 -18.58 21.60
C THR A 371 3.21 -19.96 22.07
N PRO A 372 2.45 -20.72 21.26
CA PRO A 372 2.06 -22.09 21.60
C PRO A 372 3.29 -22.95 21.89
N SER A 373 3.29 -23.71 22.99
CA SER A 373 4.43 -24.56 23.33
C SER A 373 4.02 -25.79 24.15
N SER A 374 4.66 -26.93 23.88
CA SER A 374 4.44 -28.18 24.61
C SER A 374 4.94 -28.13 26.07
N GLY A 375 5.72 -27.10 26.42
CA GLY A 375 6.19 -26.82 27.78
C GLY A 375 5.52 -25.59 28.41
N GLY A 376 4.41 -25.12 27.83
CA GLY A 376 3.66 -23.99 28.35
C GLY A 376 3.01 -24.28 29.70
N THR A 377 2.54 -23.23 30.37
CA THR A 377 1.79 -23.40 31.61
C THR A 377 0.48 -24.14 31.35
N GLU A 378 -0.02 -24.91 32.33
CA GLU A 378 -1.32 -25.61 32.27
C GLU A 378 -2.47 -24.64 31.94
N ASP A 379 -2.33 -23.37 32.36
CA ASP A 379 -3.35 -22.34 32.20
C ASP A 379 -3.48 -21.81 30.76
N CYS A 380 -2.41 -21.78 29.95
CA CYS A 380 -2.48 -21.24 28.58
C CYS A 380 -1.96 -22.16 27.46
N GLY A 381 -1.25 -23.26 27.76
CA GLY A 381 -0.61 -24.10 26.75
C GLY A 381 0.43 -23.35 25.89
N CYS A 382 1.00 -22.28 26.46
CA CYS A 382 1.83 -21.31 25.76
C CYS A 382 3.03 -20.86 26.63
N THR A 383 4.09 -20.36 25.99
CA THR A 383 5.02 -19.43 26.66
C THR A 383 4.49 -18.01 26.52
N SER A 384 4.73 -17.18 27.53
CA SER A 384 4.35 -15.77 27.53
C SER A 384 5.57 -14.92 27.88
N GLU A 385 5.91 -13.99 27.01
CA GLU A 385 7.06 -13.09 27.16
C GLU A 385 6.59 -11.63 27.16
N HIS A 386 7.31 -10.77 27.88
CA HIS A 386 7.10 -9.32 27.79
C HIS A 386 7.88 -8.75 26.60
N VAL A 387 7.35 -7.70 25.99
CA VAL A 387 8.07 -6.95 24.95
C VAL A 387 9.34 -6.36 25.55
N ALA A 388 10.48 -6.67 24.93
CA ALA A 388 11.75 -6.08 25.29
C ALA A 388 11.96 -4.79 24.48
N PHE A 389 12.18 -3.66 25.15
CA PHE A 389 12.59 -2.45 24.48
C PHE A 389 14.02 -2.57 23.97
N SER A 390 14.29 -1.97 22.80
CA SER A 390 15.65 -1.80 22.30
C SER A 390 16.47 -0.92 23.25
N ASP A 391 17.79 -1.10 23.26
CA ASP A 391 18.65 -0.28 24.13
C ASP A 391 18.60 1.20 23.75
N ALA A 392 18.41 1.52 22.47
CA ALA A 392 18.17 2.88 22.00
C ALA A 392 16.88 3.47 22.60
N TRP A 393 15.79 2.70 22.62
CA TRP A 393 14.53 3.14 23.21
C TRP A 393 14.64 3.29 24.74
N LYS A 394 15.31 2.35 25.43
CA LYS A 394 15.59 2.47 26.87
C LYS A 394 16.38 3.75 27.18
N ALA A 395 17.41 4.05 26.40
CA ALA A 395 18.20 5.28 26.56
C ALA A 395 17.35 6.53 26.37
N LYS A 396 16.40 6.52 25.43
CA LYS A 396 15.47 7.63 25.21
C LYS A 396 14.50 7.81 26.40
N VAL A 397 13.96 6.71 26.93
CA VAL A 397 13.12 6.74 28.13
C VAL A 397 13.89 7.33 29.32
N VAL A 398 15.14 6.92 29.54
CA VAL A 398 15.99 7.48 30.60
C VAL A 398 16.28 8.97 30.36
N GLN A 399 16.59 9.36 29.12
CA GLN A 399 16.84 10.76 28.76
C GLN A 399 15.63 11.66 29.06
N ASP A 400 14.42 11.19 28.73
CA ASP A 400 13.20 11.98 28.89
C ASP A 400 12.70 12.00 30.34
N ALA A 401 12.87 10.90 31.08
CA ALA A 401 12.36 10.74 32.44
C ALA A 401 13.34 11.18 33.54
N GLY A 402 14.62 11.37 33.21
CA GLY A 402 15.67 11.59 34.19
C GLY A 402 15.71 10.48 35.24
N ASP A 403 15.76 10.86 36.51
CA ASP A 403 15.87 9.91 37.63
C ASP A 403 14.53 9.25 38.02
N HIS A 404 13.42 9.57 37.35
CA HIS A 404 12.09 9.08 37.73
C HIS A 404 12.00 7.54 37.76
N TYR A 405 12.67 6.85 36.83
CA TYR A 405 12.73 5.38 36.77
C TYR A 405 14.00 4.79 37.40
N HIS A 406 14.86 5.63 37.97
CA HIS A 406 16.10 5.17 38.60
C HIS A 406 15.78 4.42 39.90
N VAL A 407 16.23 3.17 39.97
CA VAL A 407 16.05 2.32 41.15
C VAL A 407 17.14 2.63 42.19
N PRO A 408 16.86 2.55 43.51
CA PRO A 408 17.87 2.75 44.53
C PRO A 408 19.04 1.76 44.41
N GLU A 409 20.27 2.22 44.64
CA GLU A 409 21.49 1.39 44.66
C GLU A 409 21.41 0.31 45.75
N THR A 410 20.87 0.67 46.91
CA THR A 410 20.61 -0.23 48.02
C THR A 410 19.17 -0.70 47.98
N ARG A 411 18.94 -1.93 47.49
CA ARG A 411 17.64 -2.58 47.62
C ARG A 411 17.62 -3.36 48.94
N LEU A 412 16.62 -3.09 49.80
CA LEU A 412 16.30 -4.02 50.88
C LEU A 412 15.95 -5.36 50.23
N ALA A 413 16.65 -6.42 50.63
CA ALA A 413 16.27 -7.77 50.20
C ALA A 413 14.81 -7.99 50.61
N ALA A 414 13.97 -8.40 49.66
CA ALA A 414 12.61 -8.78 49.98
C ALA A 414 12.66 -10.00 50.90
N GLN A 415 12.54 -9.80 52.21
CA GLN A 415 12.21 -10.85 53.17
C GLN A 415 10.74 -11.22 52.99
N HIS A 416 10.44 -11.83 51.85
CA HIS A 416 9.24 -12.62 51.72
C HIS A 416 9.54 -14.01 52.25
N ASP A 417 9.49 -14.17 53.57
CA ASP A 417 8.94 -15.40 54.14
C ASP A 417 7.45 -15.42 53.75
N LYS A 418 7.16 -15.67 52.47
CA LYS A 418 5.84 -16.17 52.12
C LYS A 418 5.80 -17.56 52.74
N PRO A 419 4.97 -17.83 53.75
CA PRO A 419 4.73 -19.21 54.12
C PRO A 419 4.32 -19.93 52.84
N THR A 420 5.03 -20.99 52.49
CA THR A 420 4.58 -21.97 51.51
C THR A 420 3.31 -22.59 52.08
N ILE A 421 2.17 -21.92 51.91
CA ILE A 421 0.87 -22.53 52.09
C ILE A 421 0.81 -23.58 50.97
N PRO A 422 0.79 -24.89 51.29
CA PRO A 422 0.56 -25.90 50.26
C PRO A 422 -0.75 -25.53 49.59
N LYS A 423 -0.78 -25.47 48.24
CA LYS A 423 -2.00 -25.20 47.46
C LYS A 423 -3.16 -25.97 48.10
N LEU A 424 -4.05 -25.26 48.79
CA LEU A 424 -5.22 -25.83 49.41
C LEU A 424 -6.02 -26.47 48.28
N ALA A 425 -6.05 -27.80 48.26
CA ALA A 425 -6.94 -28.56 47.41
C ALA A 425 -8.36 -28.18 47.82
N ILE A 426 -8.99 -27.29 47.06
CA ILE A 426 -10.42 -27.07 47.10
C ILE A 426 -11.04 -28.36 46.54
N LYS A 427 -11.19 -29.37 47.40
CA LYS A 427 -12.06 -30.51 47.14
C LYS A 427 -13.48 -29.98 47.09
N GLY A 428 -14.13 -30.23 45.95
CA GLY A 428 -15.46 -29.75 45.63
C GLY A 428 -16.50 -30.08 46.71
N VAL A 429 -17.37 -29.11 46.93
CA VAL A 429 -18.68 -29.34 47.54
C VAL A 429 -19.52 -30.04 46.48
N LEU A 430 -19.85 -31.31 46.73
CA LEU A 430 -20.90 -32.01 45.99
C LEU A 430 -22.25 -31.34 46.30
N PRO A 431 -23.13 -31.12 45.32
CA PRO A 431 -24.50 -30.74 45.60
C PRO A 431 -25.31 -31.96 46.07
N HIS A 432 -26.09 -31.75 47.13
CA HIS A 432 -27.13 -32.66 47.60
C HIS A 432 -28.32 -32.73 46.65
#